data_AF-A0A8G0P7L6-F1
#
_entry.id   AF-A0A8G0P7L6-F1
#
_cell.length_a   1.000
_cell.length_b   1.000
_cell.length_c   1.000
_cell.angle_alpha   90.00
_cell.angle_beta   90.00
_cell.angle_gamma   90.00
#
_symmetry.space_group_name_H-M   'P 1'
#
loop_
_entity.id
_entity.type
_entity.pdbx_description
1 polymer ?
#
loop_
_entity_poly.entity_id
_entity_poly.type
_entity_poly.pdbx_seq_one_letter_code
_entity_poly.pdbx_strand_id
1 'polypeptide(L)'
;MINKTINSGPDAQNGFALQRNTAIFLLLDNYFNKFQDKKYFVCLEHHDDFLFCFLNENDEVNLIEAYQSKKKNPNIWRLNPELYEILTKLLKTGKELIQDNIPKSSTYNHILYFSSNQIIDLKHNPNPKGTKKIKG
;
A
#
# COMPACT_ATOMS: atom_id res chain seq x y z
N MET A 1 -25.08 5.54 15.06
CA MET A 1 -24.75 6.79 14.32
C MET A 1 -24.50 6.41 12.87
N ILE A 2 -25.34 6.92 11.97
CA ILE A 2 -25.21 6.69 10.52
C ILE A 2 -24.07 7.59 10.03
N ASN A 3 -23.03 6.98 9.46
CA ASN A 3 -21.84 7.67 9.00
C ASN A 3 -22.21 8.56 7.79
N LYS A 4 -22.19 9.89 7.99
CA LYS A 4 -22.68 10.89 7.03
C LYS A 4 -21.74 11.16 5.85
N THR A 5 -20.62 10.44 5.76
CA THR A 5 -19.60 10.59 4.69
C THR A 5 -19.88 9.78 3.43
N ILE A 6 -20.96 9.01 3.40
CA ILE A 6 -21.27 8.08 2.28
C ILE A 6 -21.80 8.84 1.03
N ASN A 7 -22.12 10.13 1.11
CA ASN A 7 -22.75 10.90 0.03
C ASN A 7 -21.99 12.17 -0.44
N SER A 8 -20.66 12.21 -0.34
CA SER A 8 -19.86 13.27 -0.99
C SER A 8 -19.52 12.89 -2.43
N GLY A 9 -20.54 12.77 -3.29
CA GLY A 9 -20.45 12.20 -4.65
C GLY A 9 -19.31 12.72 -5.56
N PRO A 10 -18.96 14.02 -5.56
CA PRO A 10 -17.83 14.52 -6.36
C PRO A 10 -16.46 14.35 -5.69
N ASP A 11 -16.38 14.53 -4.37
CA ASP A 11 -15.09 14.49 -3.64
C ASP A 11 -14.61 13.06 -3.35
N ALA A 12 -15.53 12.12 -3.17
CA ALA A 12 -15.21 10.70 -2.98
C ALA A 12 -14.58 10.09 -4.25
N GLN A 13 -15.04 10.48 -5.45
CA GLN A 13 -14.45 10.03 -6.71
C GLN A 13 -12.98 10.44 -6.87
N ASN A 14 -12.60 11.60 -6.34
CA ASN A 14 -11.23 12.11 -6.41
C ASN A 14 -10.27 11.39 -5.46
N GLY A 15 -10.75 10.89 -4.30
CA GLY A 15 -9.95 10.11 -3.36
C GLY A 15 -9.53 8.75 -3.94
N PHE A 16 -10.50 8.02 -4.51
CA PHE A 16 -10.27 6.68 -5.07
C PHE A 16 -9.60 6.65 -6.46
N ALA A 17 -9.47 7.79 -7.12
CA ALA A 17 -8.89 7.82 -8.47
C ALA A 17 -7.45 7.30 -8.48
N LEU A 18 -6.63 7.66 -7.49
CA LEU A 18 -5.23 7.21 -7.45
C LEU A 18 -5.15 5.69 -7.24
N GLN A 19 -5.83 5.12 -6.24
CA GLN A 19 -5.77 3.67 -5.98
C GLN A 19 -6.18 2.86 -7.21
N ARG A 20 -7.28 3.26 -7.86
CA ARG A 20 -7.83 2.54 -9.01
C ARG A 20 -6.91 2.65 -10.21
N ASN A 21 -6.42 3.85 -10.50
CA ASN A 21 -5.55 4.08 -11.64
C ASN A 21 -4.19 3.38 -11.43
N THR A 22 -3.65 3.36 -10.20
CA THR A 22 -2.43 2.61 -9.88
C THR A 22 -2.64 1.11 -10.08
N ALA A 23 -3.75 0.54 -9.58
CA ALA A 23 -4.06 -0.88 -9.76
C ALA A 23 -4.16 -1.26 -11.25
N ILE A 24 -4.89 -0.46 -12.05
CA ILE A 24 -5.02 -0.68 -13.50
C ILE A 24 -3.66 -0.55 -14.20
N PHE A 25 -2.88 0.49 -13.86
CA PHE A 25 -1.56 0.70 -14.44
C PHE A 25 -0.64 -0.50 -14.19
N LEU A 26 -0.54 -0.96 -12.93
CA LEU A 26 0.29 -2.10 -12.58
C LEU A 26 -0.16 -3.38 -13.28
N LEU A 27 -1.48 -3.60 -13.41
CA LEU A 27 -2.04 -4.75 -14.11
C LEU A 27 -1.67 -4.74 -15.59
N LEU A 28 -1.85 -3.61 -16.28
CA LEU A 28 -1.58 -3.51 -17.72
C LEU A 28 -0.08 -3.56 -18.02
N ASP A 29 0.73 -2.82 -17.25
CA ASP A 29 2.19 -2.75 -17.41
C ASP A 29 2.86 -4.11 -17.15
N ASN A 30 2.26 -4.93 -16.27
CA ASN A 30 2.78 -6.25 -15.92
C ASN A 30 1.91 -7.40 -16.44
N TYR A 31 1.08 -7.16 -17.47
CA TYR A 31 0.12 -8.18 -17.89
C TYR A 31 0.85 -9.46 -18.37
N PHE A 32 1.75 -9.30 -19.35
CA PHE A 32 2.45 -10.42 -19.99
C PHE A 32 3.46 -11.14 -19.09
N ASN A 33 4.12 -10.42 -18.17
CA ASN A 33 5.17 -11.00 -17.32
C ASN A 33 4.63 -11.55 -15.99
N LYS A 34 3.44 -11.14 -15.55
CA LYS A 34 2.95 -11.45 -14.19
C LYS A 34 1.51 -11.94 -14.13
N PHE A 35 0.60 -11.41 -14.94
CA PHE A 35 -0.84 -11.66 -14.76
C PHE A 35 -1.44 -12.67 -15.75
N GLN A 36 -0.96 -12.70 -17.01
CA GLN A 36 -1.59 -13.44 -18.12
C GLN A 36 -1.92 -14.90 -17.79
N ASP A 37 -0.97 -15.63 -17.19
CA ASP A 37 -1.09 -17.08 -16.92
C ASP A 37 -1.28 -17.38 -15.43
N LYS A 38 -1.76 -16.43 -14.63
CA LYS A 38 -1.99 -16.61 -13.19
C LYS A 38 -3.48 -16.61 -12.87
N LYS A 39 -3.86 -17.44 -11.89
CA LYS A 39 -5.14 -17.30 -11.19
C LYS A 39 -5.01 -16.16 -10.20
N TYR A 40 -5.73 -15.07 -10.42
CA TYR A 40 -5.68 -13.92 -9.50
C TYR A 40 -7.01 -13.17 -9.44
N PHE A 41 -7.16 -12.37 -8.40
CA PHE A 41 -8.19 -11.33 -8.32
C PHE A 41 -7.61 -10.04 -7.76
N VAL A 42 -8.30 -8.93 -8.03
CA VAL A 42 -7.98 -7.61 -7.48
C VAL A 42 -9.06 -7.24 -6.49
N CYS A 43 -8.67 -6.88 -5.27
CA CYS A 43 -9.58 -6.26 -4.31
C CYS A 43 -9.29 -4.77 -4.25
N LEU A 44 -10.32 -3.94 -4.48
CA LEU A 44 -10.26 -2.50 -4.24
C LEU A 44 -10.99 -2.24 -2.92
N GLU A 45 -10.23 -1.94 -1.87
CA GLU A 45 -10.80 -1.72 -0.55
C GLU A 45 -11.21 -0.25 -0.36
N HIS A 46 -12.07 -0.03 0.62
CA HIS A 46 -12.42 1.31 1.08
C HIS A 46 -11.25 1.76 1.97
N HIS A 47 -10.61 2.92 1.69
CA HIS A 47 -9.49 3.57 2.44
C HIS A 47 -8.11 3.71 1.74
N ASP A 48 -8.05 3.79 0.41
CA ASP A 48 -6.79 3.95 -0.36
C ASP A 48 -5.88 2.71 -0.34
N ASP A 49 -6.51 1.54 -0.23
CA ASP A 49 -5.87 0.24 -0.21
C ASP A 49 -6.44 -0.63 -1.33
N PHE A 50 -5.54 -1.34 -2.01
CA PHE A 50 -5.91 -2.42 -2.91
C PHE A 50 -4.92 -3.56 -2.79
N LEU A 51 -5.33 -4.75 -3.21
CA LEU A 51 -4.44 -5.89 -3.27
C LEU A 51 -4.64 -6.72 -4.53
N PHE A 52 -3.55 -7.34 -4.97
CA PHE A 52 -3.59 -8.47 -5.88
C PHE A 52 -3.43 -9.74 -5.07
N CYS A 53 -4.38 -10.67 -5.21
CA CYS A 53 -4.30 -11.99 -4.60
C CYS A 53 -4.09 -13.02 -5.70
N PHE A 54 -3.00 -13.78 -5.62
CA PHE A 54 -2.65 -14.84 -6.56
C PHE A 54 -2.87 -16.19 -5.91
N LEU A 55 -3.56 -17.06 -6.64
CA LEU A 55 -3.87 -18.42 -6.22
C LEU A 55 -2.94 -19.42 -6.89
N ASN A 56 -2.67 -20.53 -6.22
CA ASN A 56 -2.05 -21.69 -6.83
C ASN A 56 -3.09 -22.56 -7.58
N GLU A 57 -2.65 -23.70 -8.11
CA GLU A 57 -3.52 -24.61 -8.85
C GLU A 57 -4.64 -25.20 -7.99
N ASN A 58 -4.43 -25.33 -6.68
CA ASN A 58 -5.37 -25.84 -5.67
C ASN A 58 -6.33 -24.76 -5.14
N ASP A 59 -6.35 -23.57 -5.75
CA ASP A 59 -7.14 -22.41 -5.32
C ASP A 59 -6.80 -21.91 -3.90
N GLU A 60 -5.59 -22.22 -3.41
CA GLU A 60 -5.03 -21.67 -2.18
C GLU A 60 -4.29 -20.37 -2.46
N VAL A 61 -4.30 -19.44 -1.51
CA VAL A 61 -3.56 -18.18 -1.63
C VAL A 61 -2.06 -18.45 -1.58
N ASN A 62 -1.36 -18.05 -2.64
CA ASN A 62 0.09 -18.22 -2.76
C ASN A 62 0.84 -16.89 -2.60
N LEU A 63 0.30 -15.79 -3.11
CA LEU A 63 0.90 -14.47 -2.96
C LEU A 63 -0.18 -13.40 -2.80
N ILE A 64 -0.01 -12.52 -1.82
CA ILE A 64 -0.74 -11.26 -1.74
C ILE A 64 0.23 -10.10 -1.93
N GLU A 65 -0.09 -9.19 -2.84
CA GLU A 65 0.57 -7.90 -2.92
C GLU A 65 -0.40 -6.80 -2.52
N ALA A 66 -0.20 -6.22 -1.34
CA ALA A 66 -1.05 -5.17 -0.79
C ALA A 66 -0.40 -3.79 -0.99
N TYR A 67 -1.18 -2.84 -1.48
CA TYR A 67 -0.73 -1.51 -1.87
C TYR A 67 -1.50 -0.44 -1.10
N GLN A 68 -0.79 0.32 -0.28
CA GLN A 68 -1.30 1.55 0.29
C GLN A 68 -0.89 2.72 -0.61
N SER A 69 -1.86 3.29 -1.32
CA SER A 69 -1.63 4.28 -2.37
C SER A 69 -2.05 5.66 -1.94
N LYS A 70 -1.11 6.54 -1.58
CA LYS A 70 -1.45 7.87 -1.05
C LYS A 70 -1.09 8.98 -2.01
N LYS A 71 -2.06 9.87 -2.25
CA LYS A 71 -1.85 11.11 -2.97
C LYS A 71 -1.22 12.15 -2.05
N LYS A 72 -0.29 12.94 -2.59
CA LYS A 72 0.20 14.16 -1.92
C LYS A 72 0.16 15.31 -2.94
N ASN A 73 -0.18 16.51 -2.48
CA ASN A 73 -0.32 17.72 -3.31
C ASN A 73 0.78 18.73 -2.94
N PRO A 74 1.31 19.47 -3.94
CA PRO A 74 2.73 19.40 -4.30
C PRO A 74 3.63 19.43 -3.06
N ASN A 75 4.02 18.24 -2.60
CA ASN A 75 4.92 18.07 -1.48
C ASN A 75 5.55 16.68 -1.55
N ILE A 76 6.68 16.52 -0.88
CA ILE A 76 7.42 15.25 -0.86
C ILE A 76 7.12 14.48 0.43
N TRP A 77 7.11 13.16 0.37
CA TRP A 77 7.09 12.32 1.55
C TRP A 77 8.44 12.39 2.25
N ARG A 78 8.43 12.55 3.57
CA ARG A 78 9.63 12.58 4.42
C ARG A 78 9.39 11.69 5.63
N LEU A 79 10.47 11.38 6.34
CA LEU A 79 10.41 10.72 7.66
C LEU A 79 9.77 11.67 8.69
N ASN A 80 8.44 11.67 8.73
CA ASN A 80 7.62 12.48 9.62
C ASN A 80 6.45 11.63 10.18
N PRO A 81 5.72 12.12 11.19
CA PRO A 81 4.60 11.38 11.79
C PRO A 81 3.55 10.93 10.77
N GLU A 82 3.28 11.72 9.73
CA GLU A 82 2.33 11.39 8.67
C GLU A 82 2.74 10.12 7.89
N LEU A 83 3.99 10.04 7.43
CA LEU A 83 4.49 8.84 6.75
C LEU A 83 4.55 7.64 7.71
N TYR A 84 4.94 7.84 8.97
CA TYR A 84 4.97 6.77 9.96
C TYR A 84 3.58 6.19 10.22
N GLU A 85 2.54 7.02 10.27
CA GLU A 85 1.17 6.55 10.44
C GLU A 85 0.76 5.65 9.26
N ILE A 86 1.08 6.06 8.04
CA ILE A 86 0.79 5.29 6.83
C ILE A 86 1.52 3.94 6.84
N LEU A 87 2.83 3.94 7.14
CA LEU A 87 3.62 2.72 7.23
C LEU A 87 3.12 1.79 8.35
N THR A 88 2.67 2.36 9.48
CA THR A 88 2.10 1.59 10.58
C THR A 88 0.81 0.89 10.15
N LYS A 89 -0.07 1.58 9.40
CA LYS A 89 -1.29 0.97 8.84
C LYS A 89 -0.95 -0.16 7.87
N LEU A 90 -0.01 0.07 6.96
CA LEU A 90 0.45 -0.94 6.01
C LEU A 90 0.99 -2.20 6.73
N LEU A 91 1.81 -2.04 7.77
CA LEU A 91 2.32 -3.15 8.59
C LEU A 91 1.21 -3.86 9.36
N LYS A 92 0.20 -3.13 9.84
CA LYS A 92 -0.97 -3.70 10.50
C LYS A 92 -1.75 -4.59 9.52
N THR A 93 -1.98 -4.13 8.30
CA THR A 93 -2.58 -4.94 7.22
C THR A 93 -1.78 -6.22 6.98
N GLY A 94 -0.45 -6.14 6.89
CA GLY A 94 0.39 -7.35 6.75
C GLY A 94 0.21 -8.34 7.90
N LYS A 95 0.14 -7.86 9.14
CA LYS A 95 -0.15 -8.71 10.30
C LYS A 95 -1.53 -9.36 10.21
N GLU A 96 -2.55 -8.60 9.81
CA GLU A 96 -3.92 -9.10 9.62
C GLU A 96 -3.97 -10.19 8.55
N LEU A 97 -3.25 -10.01 7.42
CA LEU A 97 -3.15 -11.03 6.36
C LEU A 97 -2.53 -12.34 6.87
N ILE A 98 -1.51 -12.28 7.73
CA ILE A 98 -0.93 -13.47 8.36
C ILE A 98 -1.96 -14.20 9.22
N GLN A 99 -2.72 -13.43 10.01
CA GLN A 99 -3.68 -13.95 10.99
C GLN A 99 -5.02 -14.38 10.38
N ASP A 100 -5.28 -14.00 9.12
CA ASP A 100 -6.48 -14.40 8.39
C ASP A 100 -6.55 -15.92 8.23
N ASN A 101 -7.75 -16.46 8.37
CA ASN A 101 -8.08 -17.87 8.23
C ASN A 101 -8.31 -18.31 6.77
N ILE A 102 -8.14 -17.43 5.78
CA ILE A 102 -8.15 -17.82 4.36
C ILE A 102 -7.15 -18.97 4.11
N PRO A 103 -7.52 -19.97 3.27
CA PRO A 103 -6.60 -21.04 2.89
C PRO A 103 -5.36 -20.49 2.19
N LYS A 104 -4.21 -20.66 2.83
CA LYS A 104 -2.90 -20.25 2.32
C LYS A 104 -2.09 -21.49 1.99
N SER A 105 -1.41 -21.46 0.85
CA SER A 105 -0.47 -22.51 0.47
C SER A 105 0.71 -22.57 1.45
N SER A 106 1.42 -23.70 1.48
CA SER A 106 2.62 -23.87 2.31
C SER A 106 3.76 -22.91 1.95
N THR A 107 3.75 -22.37 0.73
CA THR A 107 4.71 -21.40 0.21
C THR A 107 4.18 -19.97 0.19
N TYR A 108 3.09 -19.71 0.92
CA TYR A 108 2.46 -18.40 0.97
C TYR A 108 3.45 -17.30 1.34
N ASN A 109 3.37 -16.18 0.62
CA ASN A 109 4.07 -14.95 0.96
C ASN A 109 3.15 -13.74 0.74
N HIS A 110 3.50 -12.59 1.34
CA HIS A 110 2.90 -11.32 0.97
C HIS A 110 3.93 -10.21 0.89
N ILE A 111 3.65 -9.22 0.06
CA ILE A 111 4.47 -8.02 -0.14
C ILE A 111 3.62 -6.79 0.13
N LEU A 112 4.19 -5.86 0.87
CA LEU A 112 3.55 -4.61 1.26
C LEU A 112 4.20 -3.46 0.50
N TYR A 113 3.38 -2.71 -0.26
CA TYR A 113 3.82 -1.59 -1.05
C TYR A 113 3.22 -0.29 -0.53
N PHE A 114 4.07 0.72 -0.40
CA PHE A 114 3.64 2.11 -0.33
C PHE A 114 3.82 2.74 -1.70
N SER A 115 2.74 3.25 -2.30
CA SER A 115 2.77 3.90 -3.62
C SER A 115 2.28 5.35 -3.53
N SER A 116 2.81 6.22 -4.38
CA SER A 116 2.41 7.63 -4.41
C SER A 116 2.67 8.30 -5.76
N ASN A 117 1.94 9.39 -6.01
CA ASN A 117 2.16 10.29 -7.14
C ASN A 117 3.27 11.34 -6.87
N GLN A 118 4.00 11.25 -5.76
CA GLN A 118 5.01 12.23 -5.33
C GLN A 118 6.31 11.56 -4.88
N ILE A 119 7.38 12.33 -4.86
CA ILE A 119 8.72 11.90 -4.45
C ILE A 119 8.73 11.48 -2.97
N ILE A 120 9.47 10.42 -2.67
CA ILE A 120 9.76 9.94 -1.33
C ILE A 120 11.23 10.23 -1.02
N ASP A 121 11.49 11.10 -0.04
CA ASP A 121 12.84 11.52 0.39
C ASP A 121 13.10 11.08 1.85
N LEU A 122 13.74 9.93 2.01
CA LEU A 122 13.98 9.30 3.32
C LEU A 122 15.33 9.68 3.93
N LYS A 123 15.63 10.99 3.98
CA LYS A 123 16.85 11.48 4.64
C LYS A 123 16.77 11.28 6.15
N HIS A 124 17.65 10.43 6.67
CA HIS A 124 17.92 10.36 8.09
C HIS A 124 19.06 11.33 8.43
N ASN A 125 18.83 12.25 9.37
CA ASN A 125 19.86 13.16 9.85
C ASN A 125 20.30 12.69 11.25
N PRO A 126 21.38 11.90 11.36
CA PRO A 126 21.78 11.28 12.63
C PRO A 126 22.28 12.30 13.68
N ASN A 127 22.50 13.56 13.29
CA ASN A 127 22.86 14.64 14.20
C ASN A 127 21.78 15.74 14.18
N PRO A 128 20.70 15.60 14.98
CA PRO A 128 19.87 16.75 15.29
C PRO A 128 20.74 17.74 16.08
N LYS A 129 20.84 18.98 15.58
CA LYS A 129 21.68 20.06 16.13
C LYS A 129 21.82 20.00 17.66
N GLY A 130 22.99 19.59 18.15
CA GLY A 130 23.23 19.44 19.60
C GLY A 130 24.60 18.89 20.03
N THR A 131 25.43 18.35 19.14
CA THR A 131 26.79 17.94 19.52
C THR A 131 27.74 19.14 19.55
N LYS A 132 27.86 19.76 20.73
CA LYS A 132 29.02 20.62 21.04
C LYS A 132 30.28 19.80 20.74
N LYS A 133 31.04 20.21 19.72
CA LYS A 133 32.43 19.75 19.55
C LYS A 133 33.19 20.16 20.81
N ILE A 134 33.53 19.19 21.65
CA ILE A 134 34.54 19.38 22.70
C ILE A 134 35.85 19.58 21.94
N LYS A 135 36.36 20.82 21.94
CA LYS A 135 37.72 21.11 21.49
C LYS A 135 38.65 20.71 22.62
N GLY A 136 39.57 19.77 22.34
CA GLY A 136 40.78 19.55 23.14
C GLY A 136 41.80 20.64 22.88
#